data_AF-A0AAV0WEA7-F1
#
_entry.id   AF-A0AAV0WEA7-F1
#
_cell.length_a   1.000
_cell.length_b   1.000
_cell.length_c   1.000
_cell.angle_alpha   90.00
_cell.angle_beta   90.00
_cell.angle_gamma   90.00
#
_symmetry.space_group_name_H-M   'P 1'
#
loop_
_entity.id
_entity.type
_entity.pdbx_description
1 polymer ?
#
loop_
_entity_poly.entity_id
_entity_poly.type
_entity_poly.pdbx_seq_one_letter_code
_entity_poly.pdbx_strand_id
1 'polypeptide(L)' 'MARRNKCVYFNCFRSKVEEPSLTLFHFPKNDPIRAQEWVKKSGNIDLTILTHEELSAKYVCAHHFSKCDIRH' A
#
# COMPACT_ATOMS: atom_id res chain seq x y z
N MET A 1 17.08 11.60 2.06
CA MET A 1 16.83 10.15 2.22
C MET A 1 15.83 9.73 1.16
N ALA A 2 16.22 8.88 0.20
CA ALA A 2 15.35 8.47 -0.90
C ALA A 2 14.09 7.79 -0.33
N ARG A 3 12.93 8.41 -0.53
CA ARG A 3 11.61 7.80 -0.28
C ARG A 3 11.51 6.58 -1.19
N ARG A 4 11.90 5.41 -0.69
CA ARG A 4 11.84 4.16 -1.45
C ARG A 4 10.37 3.81 -1.62
N ASN A 5 9.87 3.94 -2.85
CA ASN A 5 8.53 3.52 -3.28
C ASN A 5 8.44 1.99 -3.19
N LYS A 6 8.40 1.50 -1.96
CA LYS A 6 8.38 0.09 -1.61
C LYS A 6 6.99 -0.28 -1.12
N CYS A 7 6.55 -1.46 -1.51
CA CYS A 7 5.29 -2.01 -1.01
C CYS A 7 5.37 -2.17 0.51
N VAL A 8 4.34 -1.72 1.22
CA VAL A 8 4.23 -1.90 2.68
C VAL A 8 3.48 -3.17 3.08
N TYR A 9 3.12 -4.02 2.12
CA TYR A 9 2.43 -5.28 2.40
C TYR A 9 3.33 -6.23 3.19
N PHE A 10 2.77 -7.02 4.11
CA PHE A 10 3.56 -7.96 4.90
C PHE A 10 4.27 -8.94 3.98
N ASN A 11 5.58 -9.11 4.19
CA ASN A 11 6.45 -9.95 3.38
C ASN A 11 6.53 -9.55 1.89
N CYS A 12 6.17 -8.31 1.53
CA CYS A 12 6.38 -7.79 0.18
C CYS A 12 7.54 -6.81 0.15
N PHE A 13 8.61 -7.22 -0.53
CA PHE A 13 9.79 -6.38 -0.69
C PHE A 13 9.82 -5.64 -2.04
N ARG A 14 8.82 -5.88 -2.90
CA ARG A 14 8.78 -5.32 -4.25
C ARG A 14 8.73 -3.80 -4.23
N SER A 15 9.50 -3.21 -5.13
CA SER A 15 9.61 -1.76 -5.29
C SER A 15 9.70 -1.42 -6.77
N LYS A 16 9.37 -0.17 -7.13
CA LYS A 16 9.59 0.32 -8.51
C LYS A 16 11.06 0.29 -8.94
N VAL A 17 11.99 0.17 -7.98
CA VAL A 17 13.43 0.05 -8.24
C VAL A 17 13.77 -1.35 -8.76
N GLU A 18 13.19 -2.38 -8.17
CA GLU A 18 13.40 -3.77 -8.61
C GLU A 18 12.53 -4.12 -9.82
N GLU A 19 11.29 -3.62 -9.87
CA GLU A 19 10.36 -3.86 -10.96
C GLU A 19 9.75 -2.54 -11.45
N PRO A 20 10.31 -1.91 -12.51
CA PRO A 20 9.80 -0.64 -13.02
C PRO A 20 8.39 -0.73 -13.63
N SER A 21 7.99 -1.93 -14.07
CA SER A 21 6.62 -2.25 -14.52
C SER A 21 5.61 -2.42 -13.36
N LEU A 22 6.08 -2.41 -12.11
CA LEU A 22 5.23 -2.55 -10.94
C LEU A 22 4.39 -1.29 -10.74
N THR A 23 3.07 -1.48 -10.79
CA THR A 23 2.13 -0.43 -10.41
C THR A 23 2.00 -0.41 -8.88
N LEU A 24 2.18 0.78 -8.31
CA LEU A 24 2.03 1.04 -6.87
C LEU A 24 0.83 1.97 -6.69
N PHE A 25 -0.03 1.63 -5.75
CA PHE A 25 -1.20 2.41 -5.38
C PHE A 25 -1.03 3.00 -3.99
N HIS A 26 -1.52 4.22 -3.81
CA HIS A 26 -1.62 4.85 -2.51
C HIS A 26 -2.80 4.30 -1.73
N PHE A 27 -2.73 4.38 -0.40
CA PHE A 27 -3.92 4.15 0.42
C PHE A 27 -4.95 5.25 0.14
N PRO A 28 -6.24 4.88 0.09
CA PRO A 28 -7.30 5.84 -0.16
C PRO A 28 -7.41 6.85 1.00
N LYS A 29 -7.04 8.11 0.74
CA LYS A 29 -7.10 9.19 1.73
C LYS A 29 -8.53 9.61 2.10
N ASN A 30 -9.46 9.48 1.15
CA ASN A 30 -10.85 9.90 1.31
C ASN A 30 -11.77 8.78 1.84
N ASP A 31 -11.30 7.53 1.87
CA ASP A 31 -12.08 6.37 2.31
C ASP A 31 -11.37 5.64 3.45
N PRO A 32 -11.56 6.10 4.70
CA PRO A 32 -10.80 5.56 5.81
C PRO A 32 -11.10 4.11 6.15
N ILE A 33 -12.34 3.70 5.88
CA ILE A 33 -12.78 2.30 6.01
C ILE A 33 -11.98 1.41 5.06
N ARG A 34 -11.84 1.81 3.80
CA ARG A 34 -11.12 1.03 2.78
C ARG A 34 -9.63 0.98 3.07
N ALA A 35 -9.04 2.08 3.53
CA ALA A 35 -7.65 2.11 3.94
C ALA A 35 -7.40 1.19 5.16
N GLN A 36 -8.30 1.16 6.16
CA GLN A 36 -8.21 0.18 7.25
C GLN A 36 -8.35 -1.26 6.78
N GLU A 37 -9.26 -1.54 5.83
CA GLU A 37 -9.38 -2.88 5.23
C GLU A 37 -8.09 -3.28 4.50
N TRP A 38 -7.44 -2.34 3.81
CA TRP A 38 -6.14 -2.57 3.18
C TRP A 38 -5.05 -2.85 4.22
N VAL A 39 -5.04 -2.13 5.35
CA VAL A 39 -4.14 -2.41 6.47
C VAL A 39 -4.36 -3.81 7.01
N LYS A 40 -5.61 -4.21 7.27
CA LYS A 40 -5.93 -5.57 7.74
C LYS A 40 -5.52 -6.64 6.74
N LYS A 41 -5.86 -6.48 5.45
CA LYS A 41 -5.49 -7.41 4.37
C LYS A 41 -3.98 -7.51 4.22
N SER A 42 -3.27 -6.39 4.40
CA SER A 42 -1.81 -6.35 4.30
C SER A 42 -1.08 -7.18 5.34
N GLY A 43 -1.72 -7.49 6.48
CA GLY A 43 -1.10 -8.22 7.58
C GLY A 43 0.08 -7.51 8.23
N ASN A 44 0.33 -6.23 7.88
CA ASN A 44 1.46 -5.48 8.41
C ASN A 44 1.02 -4.70 9.65
N ILE A 45 1.51 -5.14 10.81
CA ILE A 45 1.19 -4.56 12.12
C ILE A 45 1.74 -3.12 12.20
N ASP A 46 2.86 -2.82 11.54
CA ASP A 46 3.42 -1.47 11.47
C ASP A 46 2.46 -0.49 10.78
N LEU A 47 1.51 -0.95 9.97
CA LEU A 47 0.49 -0.09 9.37
C LEU A 47 -0.70 0.16 10.30
N THR A 48 -0.95 -0.74 11.26
CA THR A 48 -2.05 -0.59 12.21
C THR A 48 -1.81 0.52 13.23
N ILE A 49 -0.53 0.82 13.50
CA ILE A 49 -0.10 1.90 14.40
C ILE A 49 -0.06 3.28 13.72
N LEU A 50 -0.16 3.32 12.38
CA LEU A 50 -0.07 4.57 11.62
C LEU A 50 -1.42 5.27 11.53
N THR A 51 -1.36 6.60 11.47
CA THR A 51 -2.54 7.44 11.24
C THR A 51 -2.94 7.41 9.77
N HIS A 52 -4.16 7.89 9.49
CA HIS A 52 -4.69 7.95 8.13
C HIS A 52 -3.82 8.74 7.16
N GLU A 53 -3.25 9.83 7.65
CA GLU A 53 -2.37 10.71 6.87
C GLU A 53 -1.07 9.99 6.50
N GLU A 54 -0.48 9.28 7.47
CA GLU A 54 0.72 8.46 7.26
C GLU A 54 0.46 7.30 6.30
N LEU A 55 -0.70 6.64 6.42
CA LEU A 55 -1.13 5.57 5.51
C LEU A 55 -1.26 6.10 4.08
N SER A 56 -1.82 7.30 3.87
CA SER A 56 -1.94 7.90 2.53
C SER A 56 -0.59 8.11 1.84
N ALA A 57 0.49 8.28 2.62
CA ALA A 57 1.85 8.40 2.13
C ALA A 57 2.53 7.03 1.86
N LYS A 58 1.88 5.90 2.20
CA LYS A 58 2.38 4.55 1.94
C LYS A 58 1.85 4.01 0.60
N TYR A 59 2.56 3.01 0.09
CA TYR A 59 2.31 2.40 -1.22
C TYR A 59 2.12 0.91 -1.10
N VAL A 60 1.18 0.36 -1.87
CA VAL A 60 0.98 -1.08 -1.99
C VAL A 60 0.97 -1.46 -3.47
N CYS A 61 1.59 -2.58 -3.82
CA CYS A 61 1.69 -2.98 -5.21
C CYS A 61 0.42 -3.63 -5.73
N ALA A 62 0.16 -3.43 -7.02
CA ALA A 62 -0.98 -3.99 -7.74
C ALA A 62 -1.06 -5.52 -7.67
N HIS A 63 0.06 -6.21 -7.39
CA HIS A 63 0.08 -7.66 -7.28
C HIS A 63 -0.81 -8.16 -6.12
N HIS A 64 -0.92 -7.38 -5.03
CA HIS A 64 -1.72 -7.76 -3.87
C HIS A 64 -3.20 -7.39 -3.99
N PHE A 65 -3.55 -6.55 -4.96
CA PHE A 65 -4.95 -6.21 -5.23
C PHE A 65 -5.40 -6.91 -6.50
N SER A 66 -6.47 -7.68 -6.39
CA SER A 66 -7.17 -8.12 -7.59
C SER A 66 -7.67 -6.90 -8.36
N LYS A 67 -7.77 -6.99 -9.69
CA LYS A 67 -8.24 -5.89 -10.56
C LYS A 67 -9.61 -5.29 -10.13
N CYS A 68 -10.39 -6.01 -9.32
CA CYS A 68 -11.65 -5.53 -8.74
C CYS A 68 -11.47 -4.65 -7.48
N ASP A 69 -10.38 -4.80 -6.73
CA ASP A 69 -10.08 -4.03 -5.51
C ASP A 69 -9.46 -2.66 -5.82
N ILE A 70 -9.01 -2.43 -7.06
CA ILE A 70 -8.48 -1.14 -7.54
C ILE A 70 -9.53 -0.49 -8.45
N ARG A 71 -10.38 0.35 -7.85
CA ARG A 71 -11.38 1.11 -8.61
C ARG A 71 -10.63 2.29 -9.26
N HIS A 72 -10.63 2.34 -10.59
CA HIS A 72 -10.06 3.41 -11.41
C HIS A 72 -10.78 4.72 -11.17
#